data_AF-A0A3L7A2P1-F1
#
_entry.id   AF-A0A3L7A2P1-F1
#
_cell.length_a   1.000
_cell.length_b   1.000
_cell.length_c   1.000
_cell.angle_alpha   90.00
_cell.angle_beta   90.00
_cell.angle_gamma   90.00
#
_symmetry.space_group_name_H-M   'P 1'
#
loop_
_entity.id
_entity.type
_entity.pdbx_description
1 polymer ?
#
loop_
_entity_poly.entity_id
_entity_poly.type
_entity_poly.pdbx_seq_one_letter_code
_entity_poly.pdbx_strand_id
1 'polypeptide(L)' 'MPNALSGWHLPVLLFIILLIWGAPKLPGLARSLGQSMNIFKSEIRSGKKTEGDSTPAEAPADDAQTKN' A
#
# COMPACT_ATOMS: atom_id res chain seq x y z
N MET A 1 26.35 -13.18 17.31
CA MET A 1 24.99 -13.56 17.73
C MET A 1 24.21 -12.30 18.10
N PRO A 2 23.58 -11.64 17.12
CA PRO A 2 22.20 -11.19 17.36
C PRO A 2 21.33 -11.27 16.10
N ASN A 3 20.16 -11.89 16.22
CA ASN A 3 19.13 -11.91 15.18
C ASN A 3 18.44 -10.55 15.13
N ALA A 4 19.14 -9.54 14.61
CA ALA A 4 18.70 -8.14 14.53
C ALA A 4 17.51 -7.90 13.59
N LEU A 5 16.99 -8.96 12.98
CA LEU A 5 15.88 -8.95 12.03
C LEU A 5 14.90 -10.09 12.32
N SER A 6 14.72 -10.45 13.61
CA SER A 6 13.60 -11.31 13.98
C SER A 6 12.33 -10.60 13.52
N GLY A 7 11.69 -11.09 12.46
CA GLY A 7 10.53 -10.47 11.79
C GLY A 7 9.33 -10.25 12.72
N TRP A 8 9.44 -10.66 13.98
CA TRP A 8 8.53 -10.40 15.07
C TRP A 8 8.34 -8.92 15.43
N HIS A 9 9.29 -8.04 15.12
CA HIS A 9 9.18 -6.62 15.48
C HIS A 9 8.21 -5.84 14.58
N LEU A 10 8.04 -6.30 13.33
CA LEU A 10 7.21 -5.65 12.31
C LEU A 10 5.72 -5.58 12.73
N PRO A 11 5.07 -6.69 13.17
CA PRO A 11 3.70 -6.62 13.67
C PRO A 11 3.58 -5.84 14.99
N VAL A 12 4.58 -5.89 15.87
CA VAL A 12 4.56 -5.15 17.14
C VAL A 12 4.55 -3.64 16.91
N LEU A 13 5.39 -3.15 16.00
CA LEU A 13 5.43 -1.73 15.65
C LEU A 13 4.13 -1.28 14.97
N LEU A 14 3.60 -2.10 14.06
CA LEU A 14 2.32 -1.85 13.41
C LEU A 14 1.19 -1.75 14.46
N PHE A 15 1.19 -2.63 15.46
CA PHE A 15 0.20 -2.64 16.53
C PHE A 15 0.24 -1.36 17.36
N ILE A 16 1.42 -0.86 17.73
CA ILE A 16 1.57 0.40 18.48
C ILE A 16 0.99 1.58 17.68
N ILE A 17 1.29 1.66 16.38
CA ILE A 17 0.74 2.70 15.51
C ILE A 17 -0.77 2.53 15.42
N LEU A 18 -1.28 1.30 15.28
CA LEU A 18 -2.72 1.01 15.23
C LEU A 18 -3.46 1.39 16.51
N LEU A 19 -2.83 1.28 17.68
CA LEU A 19 -3.41 1.71 18.95
C LEU A 19 -3.54 3.24 19.05
N ILE A 20 -2.58 3.98 18.52
CA ILE A 20 -2.57 5.46 18.54
C ILE A 20 -3.48 6.03 17.44
N TRP A 21 -3.46 5.41 16.26
CA TRP A 21 -4.13 5.90 15.05
C TRP A 21 -5.49 5.24 14.77
N GLY A 22 -5.72 4.05 15.32
CA GLY A 22 -6.89 3.21 15.06
C GLY A 22 -6.76 2.34 13.81
N ALA A 23 -7.33 1.13 13.88
CA ALA A 23 -7.41 0.18 12.77
C ALA A 23 -8.01 0.73 11.45
N PRO A 24 -9.05 1.59 11.44
CA PRO A 24 -9.65 2.04 10.17
C PRO A 24 -8.84 3.13 9.45
N LYS A 25 -7.86 3.77 10.10
CA LYS A 25 -7.15 4.93 9.55
C LYS A 25 -5.91 4.56 8.72
N LEU A 26 -5.22 3.47 9.05
CA LEU A 26 -4.14 2.92 8.22
C LEU A 26 -4.56 2.50 6.80
N PRO A 27 -5.66 1.72 6.60
CA PRO A 27 -6.08 1.34 5.26
C PRO A 27 -6.56 2.54 4.44
N GLY A 28 -7.15 3.56 5.09
CA GLY A 28 -7.54 4.81 4.42
C GLY A 28 -6.34 5.57 3.84
N LEU A 29 -5.27 5.74 4.61
CA LEU A 29 -4.03 6.37 4.13
C LEU A 29 -3.34 5.56 3.04
N ALA A 30 -3.25 4.24 3.21
CA ALA A 30 -2.64 3.37 2.21
C ALA A 30 -3.40 3.47 0.88
N ARG A 31 -4.73 3.55 0.90
CA ARG A 31 -5.55 3.78 -0.28
C ARG A 31 -5.31 5.14 -0.92
N SER A 32 -5.28 6.24 -0.16
CA SER A 32 -5.04 7.58 -0.73
C SER A 32 -3.64 7.75 -1.31
N LEU A 33 -2.62 7.20 -0.63
CA LEU A 33 -1.24 7.20 -1.12
C LEU A 33 -1.09 6.26 -2.34
N GLY A 34 -1.73 5.10 -2.31
CA GLY A 34 -1.75 4.14 -3.42
C GLY A 34 -2.39 4.71 -4.68
N GLN A 35 -3.48 5.47 -4.56
CA GLN A 35 -4.12 6.15 -5.69
C GLN A 35 -3.18 7.18 -6.36
N SER A 36 -2.49 8.00 -5.56
CA SER A 36 -1.49 8.97 -6.08
C SER A 36 -0.30 8.26 -6.76
N MET A 37 0.20 7.18 -6.14
CA MET A 37 1.27 6.37 -6.70
C MET A 37 0.87 5.67 -8.01
N ASN A 38 -0.39 5.24 -8.15
CA ASN A 38 -0.86 4.59 -9.37
C ASN A 38 -0.86 5.56 -10.57
N ILE A 39 -1.25 6.82 -10.34
CA ILE A 39 -1.20 7.88 -11.36
C ILE A 39 0.25 8.14 -11.76
N PHE A 40 1.13 8.37 -10.78
CA PHE A 40 2.56 8.58 -11.04
C PHE A 40 3.21 7.40 -11.77
N LYS A 41 2.89 6.16 -11.36
CA LYS A 41 3.37 4.95 -12.02
C LYS A 41 2.80 4.78 -13.42
N SER A 42 1.57 5.21 -13.68
CA SER A 42 0.93 5.15 -15.01
C SER A 42 1.54 6.14 -15.99
N GLU A 43 1.87 7.36 -15.55
CA GLU A 43 2.59 8.35 -16.36
C GLU A 43 4.00 7.86 -16.69
N ILE A 44 4.75 7.39 -15.68
CA ILE A 44 6.11 6.87 -15.88
C ILE A 44 6.11 5.60 -16.72
N ARG A 45 5.14 4.70 -16.51
CA ARG A 45 5.02 3.48 -17.32
C ARG A 45 4.63 3.81 -18.74
N SER A 46 3.81 4.83 -18.99
CA SER A 46 3.49 5.27 -20.35
C SER A 46 4.73 5.78 -21.09
N GLY A 47 5.64 6.46 -20.40
CA GLY A 47 6.96 6.81 -20.94
C GLY A 47 7.89 5.60 -21.16
N LYS A 48 7.80 4.56 -20.32
CA LYS A 48 8.58 3.31 -20.48
C LYS A 48 7.93 2.26 -21.40
N LYS A 49 6.64 2.39 -21.76
CA LYS A 49 5.89 1.37 -22.52
C LYS A 49 6.34 1.26 -23.98
N THR A 50 7.21 2.15 -24.45
CA THR A 50 7.87 2.04 -25.74
C THR A 50 8.89 0.89 -25.77
N GLU A 51 9.39 0.41 -24.62
CA GLU A 51 10.33 -0.69 -24.52
C GLU A 51 9.88 -1.75 -23.51
N GLY A 52 8.94 -2.61 -23.94
CA GLY A 52 8.76 -3.93 -23.34
C GLY A 52 7.93 -4.02 -22.06
N ASP A 53 7.13 -5.07 -22.04
CA ASP A 53 6.53 -5.70 -20.86
C ASP A 53 5.12 -5.25 -20.41
N SER A 54 4.17 -6.03 -20.91
CA SER A 54 2.81 -6.20 -20.40
C SER A 54 2.84 -7.09 -19.15
N THR A 55 2.41 -6.54 -18.02
CA THR A 55 1.89 -7.33 -16.88
C THR A 55 0.86 -6.45 -16.16
N PRO A 56 -0.39 -6.92 -15.98
CA PRO A 56 -1.40 -6.30 -15.11
C PRO A 56 -1.08 -6.63 -13.66
N ALA A 57 -0.84 -5.60 -12.84
CA ALA A 57 -0.90 -5.74 -11.39
C ALA A 57 -2.31 -5.31 -10.97
N GLU A 58 -3.24 -6.25 -11.02
CA GLU A 58 -4.61 -6.08 -10.55
C GLU A 58 -4.74 -6.64 -9.15
N ALA A 59 -5.08 -5.75 -8.21
CA ALA A 59 -5.91 -6.05 -7.06
C ALA A 59 -6.50 -4.71 -6.55
N PRO A 60 -7.67 -4.28 -7.06
CA PRO A 60 -8.43 -3.22 -6.43
C PRO A 60 -9.14 -3.84 -5.23
N ALA A 61 -8.69 -3.54 -4.01
CA ALA A 61 -9.53 -3.75 -2.83
C ALA A 61 -10.52 -2.59 -2.72
N ASP A 62 -11.44 -2.58 -3.68
CA ASP A 62 -12.70 -1.83 -3.65
C ASP A 62 -13.62 -2.53 -2.65
N ASP A 63 -13.66 -2.00 -1.43
CA ASP A 63 -14.68 -2.30 -0.42
C ASP A 63 -14.53 -1.22 0.67
N ALA A 64 -15.17 -0.07 0.42
CA ALA A 64 -15.73 0.83 1.44
C ALA A 64 -16.37 2.07 0.77
N GLN A 65 -17.31 1.87 -0.17
CA GLN A 65 -18.30 2.90 -0.48
C GLN A 65 -19.70 2.28 -0.43
N THR A 66 -20.46 2.64 0.62
CA THR A 66 -21.93 2.51 0.83
C THR A 66 -22.16 2.18 2.31
N LYS A 67 -22.95 2.85 3.16
CA LYS A 67 -24.01 3.85 3.03
C LYS A 67 -24.47 4.21 4.46
N ASN A 68 -24.58 5.49 4.81
CA ASN A 68 -25.69 6.05 5.61
C ASN A 68 -25.69 7.57 5.54
#